data_AF-A0A349SCF8-F1
#
_entry.id   AF-A0A349SCF8-F1
#
_cell.length_a   1.000
_cell.length_b   1.000
_cell.length_c   1.000
_cell.angle_alpha   90.00
_cell.angle_beta   90.00
_cell.angle_gamma   90.00
#
_symmetry.space_group_name_H-M   'P 1'
#
loop_
_entity.id
_entity.type
_entity.pdbx_description
1 polymer ?
#
loop_
_entity_poly.entity_id
_entity_poly.type
_entity_poly.pdbx_seq_one_letter_code
_entity_poly.pdbx_strand_id
1 'polypeptide(L)'
;QFIAGDESVLHHLLAYVTAPDEAFEGGEADTTSVARRFLEGYAPGKVDAMTFPEDTGVFIPAGHKLSLQFHYTTNGKATVDETVLGLYMYDEPPAHENFTRSVAASFRIPAYAKDHEVKAAYTFQEDVVVTGLRAHMHFRGKDMKFTAQMPDGRMQDLLSVPNYSYAWQPTYQLEEAMELPAGTKVHVTGSFDNSEYNPANPDPSKELTFGLQSWDEMFIGYWTYHAAEPNN
;
A
#
# COMPACT_ATOMS: atom_id res chain seq x y z
N GLN A 1 -0.67 3.70 -15.88
CA GLN A 1 -0.19 2.41 -16.45
C GLN A 1 1.33 2.41 -16.46
N PHE A 2 1.93 1.40 -15.84
CA PHE A 2 3.35 1.12 -15.97
C PHE A 2 3.57 -0.04 -16.93
N ILE A 3 4.56 0.10 -17.80
CA ILE A 3 5.05 -0.97 -18.67
C ILE A 3 6.54 -1.10 -18.38
N ALA A 4 6.91 -2.17 -17.66
CA ALA A 4 8.31 -2.43 -17.31
C ALA A 4 9.12 -2.70 -18.58
N GLY A 5 10.34 -2.18 -18.67
CA GLY A 5 11.26 -2.48 -19.76
C GLY A 5 11.91 -3.86 -19.58
N ASP A 6 12.25 -4.21 -18.34
CA ASP A 6 12.76 -5.52 -17.94
C ASP A 6 12.08 -6.04 -16.66
N GLU A 7 11.02 -6.82 -16.87
CA GLU A 7 10.26 -7.50 -15.80
C GLU A 7 11.10 -8.51 -15.00
N SER A 8 12.27 -8.92 -15.51
CA SER A 8 13.13 -9.89 -14.82
C SER A 8 13.94 -9.29 -13.67
N VAL A 9 14.02 -7.96 -13.60
CA VAL A 9 14.76 -7.22 -12.56
C VAL A 9 13.91 -6.21 -11.81
N LEU A 10 12.86 -5.63 -12.42
CA LEU A 10 12.00 -4.66 -11.74
C LEU A 10 11.03 -5.37 -10.79
N HIS A 11 11.30 -5.29 -9.49
CA HIS A 11 10.50 -5.95 -8.46
C HIS A 11 9.30 -5.10 -8.00
N HIS A 12 9.44 -3.79 -7.87
CA HIS A 12 8.31 -2.86 -7.84
C HIS A 12 8.73 -1.45 -8.22
N LEU A 13 7.75 -0.65 -8.63
CA LEU A 13 7.89 0.78 -8.88
C LEU A 13 6.73 1.50 -8.21
N LEU A 14 7.02 2.55 -7.44
CA LEU A 14 6.01 3.40 -6.82
C LEU A 14 6.12 4.82 -7.38
N ALA A 15 4.99 5.43 -7.72
CA ALA A 15 4.93 6.81 -8.17
C ALA A 15 4.17 7.71 -7.19
N TYR A 16 4.73 8.88 -6.97
CA TYR A 16 4.16 9.91 -6.11
C TYR A 16 4.10 11.23 -6.85
N VAL A 17 3.03 12.01 -6.63
CA VAL A 17 3.02 13.44 -6.94
C VAL A 17 3.77 14.15 -5.83
N THR A 18 4.69 15.03 -6.19
CA THR A 18 5.57 15.77 -5.26
C THR A 18 5.61 17.25 -5.63
N ALA A 19 5.77 18.11 -4.63
CA ALA A 19 5.84 19.56 -4.85
C ALA A 19 7.09 19.94 -5.68
N PRO A 20 7.09 21.09 -6.40
CA PRO A 20 8.19 21.48 -7.28
C PRO A 20 9.56 21.48 -6.60
N ASP A 21 9.63 21.90 -5.35
CA ASP A 21 10.89 22.06 -4.59
C ASP A 21 11.16 20.90 -3.62
N GLU A 22 10.32 19.86 -3.63
CA GLU A 22 10.47 18.73 -2.73
C GLU A 22 11.58 17.77 -3.21
N ALA A 23 12.53 17.48 -2.32
CA ALA A 23 13.51 16.43 -2.52
C ALA A 23 12.89 15.06 -2.20
N PHE A 24 12.91 14.15 -3.17
CA PHE A 24 12.45 12.77 -3.00
C PHE A 24 13.59 11.90 -2.45
N GLU A 25 13.81 11.96 -1.14
CA GLU A 25 14.70 11.04 -0.42
C GLU A 25 13.91 10.13 0.52
N GLY A 26 14.07 8.81 0.38
CA GLY A 26 13.59 7.81 1.34
C GLY A 26 12.15 7.31 1.13
N GLY A 27 11.90 6.08 1.61
CA GLY A 27 10.72 5.23 1.37
C GLY A 27 9.37 5.81 1.80
N GLU A 28 8.34 4.95 1.84
CA GLU A 28 6.98 5.29 2.27
C GLU A 28 6.93 5.85 3.70
N ALA A 29 7.26 7.13 3.85
CA ALA A 29 7.25 7.82 5.13
C ALA A 29 5.87 8.45 5.36
N ASP A 30 5.36 8.15 6.54
CA ASP A 30 4.19 8.73 7.20
C ASP A 30 4.38 10.25 7.35
N THR A 31 4.02 11.02 6.33
CA THR A 31 3.90 12.47 6.45
C THR A 31 2.51 12.88 5.99
N THR A 32 1.76 13.45 6.94
CA THR A 32 0.60 14.29 6.71
C THR A 32 0.98 15.61 6.01
N SER A 33 1.85 15.56 5.00
CA SER A 33 2.10 16.70 4.13
C SER A 33 1.17 16.56 2.93
N VAL A 34 0.55 17.67 2.57
CA VAL A 34 -0.23 17.87 1.34
C VAL A 34 0.62 17.57 0.07
N ALA A 35 1.91 17.23 0.23
CA ALA A 35 2.92 17.18 -0.82
C ALA A 35 3.12 15.79 -1.44
N ARG A 36 2.82 14.67 -0.77
CA ARG A 36 3.01 13.32 -1.34
C ARG A 36 1.69 12.60 -1.59
N ARG A 37 1.16 12.71 -2.81
CA ARG A 37 0.01 11.89 -3.25
C ARG A 37 0.54 10.61 -3.86
N PHE A 38 0.14 9.44 -3.34
CA PHE A 38 0.40 8.18 -4.00
C PHE A 38 -0.41 8.14 -5.30
N LEU A 39 0.25 7.93 -6.43
CA LEU A 39 -0.40 7.87 -7.73
C LEU A 39 -0.75 6.43 -8.09
N GLU A 40 0.27 5.58 -8.21
CA GLU A 40 0.12 4.18 -8.59
C GLU A 40 1.41 3.40 -8.22
N GLY A 41 1.26 2.10 -8.01
CA GLY A 41 2.38 1.16 -7.93
C GLY A 41 2.31 0.06 -9.00
N TYR A 42 3.47 -0.36 -9.48
CA TYR A 42 3.68 -1.57 -10.28
C TYR A 42 4.30 -2.66 -9.40
N ALA A 43 3.83 -3.89 -9.61
CA ALA A 43 4.46 -5.12 -9.14
C ALA A 43 4.35 -6.18 -10.25
N PRO A 44 5.29 -7.15 -10.32
CA PRO A 44 5.27 -8.23 -11.29
C PRO A 44 3.91 -8.94 -11.37
N GLY A 45 3.47 -9.22 -12.60
CA GLY A 45 2.17 -9.85 -12.88
C GLY A 45 1.01 -8.87 -13.09
N LYS A 46 1.19 -7.57 -12.83
CA LYS A 46 0.22 -6.53 -13.19
C LYS A 46 0.37 -6.18 -14.67
N VAL A 47 -0.49 -6.75 -15.51
CA VAL A 47 -0.50 -6.51 -16.97
C VAL A 47 -1.52 -5.44 -17.40
N ASP A 48 -2.56 -5.23 -16.59
CA ASP A 48 -3.61 -4.26 -16.88
C ASP A 48 -3.24 -2.86 -16.35
N ALA A 49 -3.67 -1.84 -17.08
CA ALA A 49 -3.61 -0.47 -16.59
C ALA A 49 -4.45 -0.35 -15.31
N MET A 50 -3.91 0.29 -14.27
CA MET A 50 -4.75 0.70 -13.15
C MET A 50 -5.77 1.70 -13.65
N THR A 51 -7.02 1.45 -13.27
CA THR A 51 -8.12 2.39 -13.38
C THR A 51 -8.52 2.82 -11.98
N PHE A 52 -8.84 4.09 -11.81
CA PHE A 52 -9.52 4.55 -10.61
C PHE A 52 -11.00 4.14 -10.68
N PRO A 53 -11.68 4.00 -9.53
CA PRO A 53 -13.14 3.92 -9.50
C PRO A 53 -13.78 5.06 -10.31
N GLU A 54 -15.01 4.83 -10.78
CA GLU A 54 -15.75 5.84 -11.54
C GLU A 54 -15.82 7.18 -10.79
N ASP A 55 -15.67 8.28 -11.52
CA ASP A 55 -15.71 9.65 -10.99
C ASP A 55 -14.70 9.94 -9.86
N THR A 56 -13.57 9.22 -9.88
CA THR A 56 -12.44 9.45 -8.98
C THR A 56 -11.11 9.55 -9.76
N GLY A 57 -10.12 10.23 -9.18
CA GLY A 57 -8.76 10.28 -9.72
C GLY A 57 -7.77 10.93 -8.77
N VAL A 58 -6.47 10.80 -9.03
CA VAL A 58 -5.43 11.50 -8.26
C VAL A 58 -5.16 12.86 -8.90
N PHE A 59 -5.26 13.93 -8.13
CA PHE A 59 -5.00 15.27 -8.63
C PHE A 59 -3.48 15.51 -8.75
N ILE A 60 -3.03 15.96 -9.93
CA ILE A 60 -1.65 16.39 -10.17
C ILE A 60 -1.67 17.92 -10.33
N PRO A 61 -1.31 18.70 -9.30
CA PRO A 61 -1.38 20.15 -9.40
C PRO A 61 -0.36 20.69 -10.41
N ALA A 62 -0.68 21.81 -11.05
CA ALA A 62 0.22 22.45 -12.00
C ALA A 62 1.59 22.75 -11.37
N GLY A 63 2.66 22.49 -12.12
CA GLY A 63 4.05 22.66 -11.67
C GLY A 63 4.59 21.54 -10.77
N HIS A 64 3.76 20.62 -10.29
CA HIS A 64 4.22 19.48 -9.50
C HIS A 64 4.94 18.44 -10.37
N LYS A 65 5.73 17.58 -9.70
CA LYS A 65 6.56 16.55 -10.33
C LYS A 65 6.02 15.16 -9.99
N LEU A 66 6.37 14.19 -10.82
CA LEU A 66 6.26 12.78 -10.48
C LEU A 66 7.61 12.27 -9.95
N SER A 67 7.59 11.76 -8.73
CA SER A 67 8.72 11.08 -8.11
C SER A 67 8.53 9.58 -8.20
N LEU A 68 9.55 8.88 -8.72
CA LEU A 68 9.51 7.45 -9.00
C LEU A 68 10.51 6.70 -8.13
N GLN A 69 10.06 5.68 -7.42
CA GLN A 69 10.91 4.80 -6.62
C GLN A 69 10.99 3.43 -7.28
N PHE A 70 12.13 3.12 -7.88
CA PHE A 70 12.41 1.83 -8.48
C PHE A 70 13.08 0.91 -7.46
N HIS A 71 12.54 -0.30 -7.31
CA HIS A 71 13.16 -1.36 -6.55
C HIS A 71 13.51 -2.51 -7.50
N TYR A 72 14.81 -2.70 -7.70
CA TYR A 72 15.34 -3.78 -8.54
C TYR A 72 15.85 -4.94 -7.69
N THR A 73 15.56 -6.15 -8.15
CA THR A 73 16.18 -7.39 -7.66
C THR A 73 17.18 -7.88 -8.69
N THR A 74 18.45 -8.00 -8.30
CA THR A 74 19.52 -8.40 -9.23
C THR A 74 19.39 -9.87 -9.64
N ASN A 75 19.49 -10.17 -10.94
CA ASN A 75 19.47 -11.54 -11.47
C ASN A 75 20.85 -12.03 -11.98
N GLY A 76 21.92 -11.25 -11.75
CA GLY A 76 23.29 -11.59 -12.13
C GLY A 76 23.64 -11.35 -13.61
N LYS A 77 22.73 -10.80 -14.42
CA LYS A 77 22.99 -10.37 -15.79
C LYS A 77 22.89 -8.85 -15.90
N ALA A 78 23.82 -8.24 -16.64
CA ALA A 78 23.69 -6.84 -17.00
C ALA A 78 22.49 -6.67 -17.93
N THR A 79 21.65 -5.68 -17.65
CA THR A 79 20.44 -5.39 -18.41
C THR A 79 20.17 -3.87 -18.41
N VAL A 80 19.21 -3.45 -19.23
CA VAL A 80 18.70 -2.08 -19.30
C VAL A 80 17.19 -2.15 -19.13
N ASP A 81 16.68 -1.43 -18.13
CA ASP A 81 15.24 -1.24 -17.94
C ASP A 81 14.81 0.12 -18.51
N GLU A 82 13.95 0.10 -19.52
CA GLU A 82 13.34 1.29 -20.15
C GLU A 82 11.85 1.37 -19.79
N THR A 83 11.53 1.38 -18.49
CA THR A 83 10.14 1.43 -18.01
C THR A 83 9.41 2.69 -18.50
N VAL A 84 8.19 2.49 -19.02
CA VAL A 84 7.30 3.56 -19.53
C VAL A 84 6.11 3.78 -18.58
N LEU A 85 5.75 5.04 -18.37
CA LEU A 85 4.56 5.46 -17.63
C LEU A 85 3.55 6.14 -18.57
N GLY A 86 2.38 5.54 -18.70
CA GLY A 86 1.20 6.14 -19.33
C GLY A 86 0.28 6.77 -18.28
N LEU A 87 0.00 8.06 -18.45
CA LEU A 87 -0.98 8.81 -17.65
C LEU A 87 -2.23 9.05 -18.49
N TYR A 88 -3.39 8.72 -17.93
CA TYR A 88 -4.70 8.94 -18.53
C TYR A 88 -5.39 10.01 -17.70
N MET A 89 -5.72 11.14 -18.32
CA MET A 89 -6.27 12.32 -17.64
C MET A 89 -7.72 12.49 -18.03
N TYR A 90 -8.54 12.95 -17.09
CA TYR A 90 -9.88 13.44 -17.42
C TYR A 90 -9.79 14.80 -18.14
N ASP A 91 -10.73 15.05 -19.05
CA ASP A 91 -10.90 16.37 -19.67
C ASP A 91 -11.50 17.38 -18.67
N GLU A 92 -12.43 16.93 -17.83
CA GLU A 92 -13.09 17.69 -16.76
C GLU A 92 -12.79 17.03 -15.40
N PRO A 93 -12.56 17.79 -14.31
CA PRO A 93 -12.24 17.19 -13.02
C PRO A 93 -13.30 16.20 -12.53
N PRO A 94 -12.90 15.01 -12.02
CA PRO A 94 -13.84 14.10 -11.36
C PRO A 94 -14.42 14.76 -10.09
N ALA A 95 -15.53 14.23 -9.58
CA ALA A 95 -16.13 14.75 -8.34
C ALA A 95 -15.24 14.52 -7.11
N HIS A 96 -14.43 13.46 -7.12
CA HIS A 96 -13.66 13.04 -5.96
C HIS A 96 -12.17 12.82 -6.26
N GLU A 97 -11.32 13.29 -5.36
CA GLU A 97 -9.91 12.92 -5.36
C GLU A 97 -9.72 11.58 -4.64
N ASN A 98 -9.04 10.64 -5.28
CA ASN A 98 -8.72 9.32 -4.73
C ASN A 98 -7.42 9.38 -3.92
N PHE A 99 -7.46 8.84 -2.71
CA PHE A 99 -6.33 8.77 -1.78
C PHE A 99 -6.03 7.33 -1.36
N THR A 100 -4.81 7.13 -0.85
CA THR A 100 -4.41 5.89 -0.19
C THR A 100 -3.86 6.20 1.19
N ARG A 101 -4.45 5.61 2.24
CA ARG A 101 -3.99 5.70 3.63
C ARG A 101 -3.21 4.44 3.98
N SER A 102 -1.95 4.58 4.37
CA SER A 102 -1.18 3.52 5.01
C SER A 102 -1.54 3.44 6.49
N VAL A 103 -1.94 2.27 6.98
CA VAL A 103 -2.17 1.98 8.39
C VAL A 103 -1.14 0.96 8.83
N ALA A 104 -0.12 1.41 9.55
CA ALA A 104 1.06 0.65 9.92
C ALA A 104 1.36 0.74 11.42
N ALA A 105 2.18 -0.17 11.93
CA ALA A 105 2.61 -0.19 13.32
C ALA A 105 4.11 -0.43 13.44
N SER A 106 4.68 0.05 14.54
CA SER A 106 6.01 -0.39 14.97
C SER A 106 5.90 -1.78 15.61
N PHE A 107 6.87 -2.64 15.35
CA PHE A 107 6.92 -3.99 15.87
C PHE A 107 8.36 -4.45 16.10
N ARG A 108 8.51 -5.52 16.87
CA ARG A 108 9.76 -6.25 17.07
C ARG A 108 9.43 -7.73 17.15
N ILE A 109 9.71 -8.46 16.07
CA ILE A 109 9.41 -9.88 15.96
C ILE A 109 10.56 -10.67 16.57
N PRO A 110 10.34 -11.44 17.65
CA PRO A 110 11.38 -12.26 18.26
C PRO A 110 11.89 -13.35 17.31
N ALA A 111 13.12 -13.78 17.52
CA ALA A 111 13.67 -14.98 16.87
C ALA A 111 12.76 -16.20 17.10
N TYR A 112 12.58 -17.02 16.07
CA TYR A 112 11.81 -18.27 16.07
C TYR A 112 10.32 -18.13 16.42
N ALA A 113 9.77 -16.91 16.50
CA ALA A 113 8.37 -16.69 16.79
C ALA A 113 7.49 -17.20 15.64
N LYS A 114 6.67 -18.23 15.89
CA LYS A 114 5.81 -18.83 14.87
C LYS A 114 4.54 -18.02 14.56
N ASP A 115 4.10 -17.21 15.52
CA ASP A 115 2.84 -16.48 15.42
C ASP A 115 2.93 -15.16 16.20
N HIS A 116 3.61 -14.17 15.61
CA HIS A 116 3.77 -12.86 16.22
C HIS A 116 2.71 -11.90 15.69
N GLU A 117 1.69 -11.62 16.50
CA GLU A 117 0.60 -10.72 16.15
C GLU A 117 1.05 -9.24 16.19
N VAL A 118 0.64 -8.47 15.19
CA VAL A 118 0.81 -7.02 15.10
C VAL A 118 -0.53 -6.36 14.80
N LYS A 119 -0.75 -5.19 15.42
CA LYS A 119 -1.99 -4.41 15.27
C LYS A 119 -1.65 -2.96 14.99
N ALA A 120 -2.30 -2.40 13.99
CA ALA A 120 -2.27 -0.99 13.65
C ALA A 120 -3.69 -0.44 13.60
N ALA A 121 -3.84 0.86 13.84
CA ALA A 121 -5.13 1.51 13.71
C ALA A 121 -4.99 2.97 13.30
N TYR A 122 -6.02 3.47 12.63
CA TYR A 122 -6.16 4.87 12.23
C TYR A 122 -7.62 5.30 12.42
N THR A 123 -7.87 6.58 12.67
CA THR A 123 -9.23 7.11 12.79
C THR A 123 -9.44 8.19 11.75
N PHE A 124 -10.38 7.96 10.83
CA PHE A 124 -10.83 8.97 9.89
C PHE A 124 -11.52 10.10 10.63
N GLN A 125 -11.14 11.35 10.34
CA GLN A 125 -11.68 12.54 10.99
C GLN A 125 -12.82 13.21 10.19
N GLU A 126 -13.07 12.70 8.99
CA GLU A 126 -14.11 13.13 8.06
C GLU A 126 -14.84 11.89 7.53
N ASP A 127 -16.01 12.11 6.95
CA ASP A 127 -16.76 11.05 6.27
C ASP A 127 -16.01 10.65 4.99
N VAL A 128 -15.77 9.36 4.81
CA VAL A 128 -15.01 8.82 3.68
C VAL A 128 -15.72 7.64 3.04
N VAL A 129 -15.43 7.41 1.77
CA VAL A 129 -15.87 6.23 1.02
C VAL A 129 -14.63 5.38 0.73
N VAL A 130 -14.56 4.19 1.33
CA VAL A 130 -13.49 3.22 1.09
C VAL A 130 -13.84 2.34 -0.10
N THR A 131 -12.92 2.22 -1.04
CA THR A 131 -13.13 1.51 -2.30
C THR A 131 -12.24 0.28 -2.44
N GLY A 132 -11.09 0.24 -1.77
CA GLY A 132 -10.18 -0.90 -1.88
C GLY A 132 -9.20 -1.04 -0.74
N LEU A 133 -8.70 -2.27 -0.54
CA LEU A 133 -7.82 -2.65 0.56
C LEU A 133 -6.64 -3.47 0.04
N ARG A 134 -5.43 -3.25 0.57
CA ARG A 134 -4.23 -4.01 0.19
C ARG A 134 -3.38 -4.35 1.41
N ALA A 135 -3.08 -5.63 1.56
CA ALA A 135 -2.14 -6.13 2.57
C ALA A 135 -0.70 -6.11 2.06
N HIS A 136 0.22 -5.60 2.87
CA HIS A 136 1.64 -5.60 2.56
C HIS A 136 2.51 -6.00 3.77
N MET A 137 3.26 -7.07 3.58
CA MET A 137 4.24 -7.64 4.50
C MET A 137 5.39 -8.27 3.69
N HIS A 138 6.54 -8.54 4.31
CA HIS A 138 7.63 -9.23 3.62
C HIS A 138 7.55 -10.75 3.85
N PHE A 139 8.70 -11.43 3.84
CA PHE A 139 8.80 -12.88 3.78
C PHE A 139 8.10 -13.61 4.93
N ARG A 140 7.95 -12.97 6.08
CA ARG A 140 7.34 -13.60 7.26
C ARG A 140 5.87 -13.28 7.41
N GLY A 141 5.29 -12.47 6.52
CA GLY A 141 3.86 -12.22 6.53
C GLY A 141 3.05 -13.50 6.44
N LYS A 142 2.11 -13.69 7.36
CA LYS A 142 1.30 -14.92 7.46
C LYS A 142 -0.19 -14.66 7.24
N ASP A 143 -0.72 -13.59 7.83
CA ASP A 143 -2.10 -13.17 7.62
C ASP A 143 -2.27 -11.67 7.88
N MET A 144 -3.34 -11.10 7.31
CA MET A 144 -3.77 -9.73 7.59
C MET A 144 -5.29 -9.59 7.43
N LYS A 145 -5.90 -8.80 8.31
CA LYS A 145 -7.33 -8.53 8.39
C LYS A 145 -7.59 -7.05 8.59
N PHE A 146 -8.65 -6.56 7.95
CA PHE A 146 -9.10 -5.18 7.95
C PHE A 146 -10.49 -5.09 8.54
N THR A 147 -10.65 -4.27 9.58
CA THR A 147 -11.91 -4.11 10.30
C THR A 147 -12.19 -2.63 10.56
N ALA A 148 -13.40 -2.17 10.27
CA ALA A 148 -13.88 -0.84 10.63
C ALA A 148 -14.66 -0.90 11.95
N GLN A 149 -14.33 0.00 12.88
CA GLN A 149 -15.07 0.23 14.11
C GLN A 149 -15.79 1.57 14.00
N MET A 150 -17.11 1.51 13.83
CA MET A 150 -17.98 2.68 13.72
C MET A 150 -17.99 3.49 15.03
N PRO A 151 -18.40 4.78 15.01
CA PRO A 151 -18.48 5.61 16.21
C PRO A 151 -19.42 5.05 17.30
N ASP A 152 -20.43 4.27 16.91
CA ASP A 152 -21.35 3.56 17.80
C ASP A 152 -20.74 2.30 18.45
N GLY A 153 -19.50 1.95 18.09
CA GLY A 153 -18.77 0.78 18.55
C GLY A 153 -18.99 -0.49 17.73
N ARG A 154 -19.87 -0.49 16.73
CA ARG A 154 -20.11 -1.62 15.84
C ARG A 154 -18.85 -1.94 15.03
N MET A 155 -18.51 -3.22 14.97
CA MET A 155 -17.37 -3.74 14.23
C MET A 155 -17.84 -4.37 12.91
N GLN A 156 -17.15 -4.07 11.81
CA GLN A 156 -17.41 -4.66 10.51
C GLN A 156 -16.09 -5.06 9.85
N ASP A 157 -15.96 -6.33 9.52
CA ASP A 157 -14.83 -6.84 8.76
C ASP A 157 -15.02 -6.51 7.28
N LEU A 158 -13.95 -6.03 6.62
CA LEU A 158 -13.98 -5.64 5.21
C LEU A 158 -13.11 -6.55 4.33
N LEU A 159 -11.96 -7.00 4.86
CA LEU A 159 -11.08 -7.94 4.16
C LEU A 159 -10.39 -8.86 5.16
N SER A 160 -10.26 -10.12 4.79
CA SER A 160 -9.44 -11.11 5.49
C SER A 160 -8.56 -11.84 4.49
N VAL A 161 -7.25 -11.80 4.72
CA VAL A 161 -6.22 -12.53 3.95
C VAL A 161 -5.58 -13.56 4.90
N PRO A 162 -6.23 -14.71 5.14
CA PRO A 162 -5.83 -15.66 6.19
C PRO A 162 -4.61 -16.52 5.84
N ASN A 163 -4.18 -16.52 4.58
CA ASN A 163 -2.99 -17.20 4.09
C ASN A 163 -2.23 -16.24 3.17
N TYR A 164 -1.66 -15.21 3.78
CA TYR A 164 -0.89 -14.19 3.06
C TYR A 164 0.33 -14.81 2.39
N SER A 165 0.66 -14.30 1.21
CA SER A 165 1.89 -14.63 0.51
C SER A 165 2.53 -13.34 0.02
N TYR A 166 3.81 -13.14 0.33
CA TYR A 166 4.54 -11.97 -0.16
C TYR A 166 4.61 -11.91 -1.70
N ALA A 167 4.39 -13.03 -2.40
CA ALA A 167 4.33 -13.06 -3.86
C ALA A 167 2.94 -12.69 -4.42
N TRP A 168 1.92 -12.53 -3.56
CA TRP A 168 0.55 -12.22 -3.94
C TRP A 168 0.05 -11.01 -3.13
N GLN A 169 0.20 -9.82 -3.71
CA GLN A 169 -0.13 -8.57 -3.02
C GLN A 169 -1.06 -7.65 -3.84
N PRO A 170 -2.20 -8.16 -4.36
CA PRO A 170 -3.11 -7.34 -5.13
C PRO A 170 -3.81 -6.31 -4.23
N THR A 171 -4.30 -5.26 -4.86
CA THR A 171 -5.37 -4.45 -4.27
C THR A 171 -6.69 -5.19 -4.45
N TYR A 172 -7.42 -5.41 -3.35
CA TYR A 172 -8.77 -5.95 -3.36
C TYR A 172 -9.75 -4.77 -3.43
N GLN A 173 -10.40 -4.60 -4.59
CA GLN A 173 -11.51 -3.67 -4.72
C GLN A 173 -12.72 -4.23 -3.98
N LEU A 174 -13.40 -3.40 -3.19
CA LEU A 174 -14.66 -3.77 -2.56
C LEU A 174 -15.76 -3.84 -3.63
N GLU A 175 -16.60 -4.88 -3.57
CA GLU A 175 -17.75 -5.02 -4.46
C GLU A 175 -18.74 -3.87 -4.26
N GLU A 176 -19.00 -3.51 -3.01
CA GLU A 176 -19.73 -2.33 -2.61
C GLU A 176 -18.78 -1.39 -1.86
N ALA A 177 -18.68 -0.15 -2.32
CA ALA A 177 -17.90 0.87 -1.63
C ALA A 177 -18.47 1.09 -0.21
N MET A 178 -17.58 1.27 0.77
CA MET A 178 -17.97 1.36 2.17
C MET A 178 -17.90 2.80 2.66
N GLU A 179 -19.06 3.38 2.96
CA GLU A 179 -19.16 4.67 3.63
C GLU A 179 -18.78 4.53 5.12
N LEU A 180 -17.76 5.27 5.54
CA LEU A 180 -17.31 5.33 6.92
C LEU A 180 -17.51 6.76 7.44
N PRO A 181 -18.36 6.96 8.46
CA PRO A 181 -18.52 8.28 9.06
C PRO A 181 -17.26 8.71 9.81
N ALA A 182 -17.10 10.02 9.98
CA ALA A 182 -16.08 10.62 10.82
C ALA A 182 -16.07 10.00 12.22
N GLY A 183 -14.87 9.75 12.74
CA GLY A 183 -14.66 9.03 13.99
C GLY A 183 -14.60 7.52 13.85
N THR A 184 -14.83 6.95 12.66
CA THR A 184 -14.61 5.53 12.41
C THR A 184 -13.14 5.20 12.61
N LYS A 185 -12.86 4.22 13.48
CA LYS A 185 -11.53 3.68 13.71
C LYS A 185 -11.33 2.43 12.86
N VAL A 186 -10.42 2.49 11.90
CA VAL A 186 -10.01 1.34 11.10
C VAL A 186 -8.85 0.62 11.75
N HIS A 187 -8.92 -0.71 11.75
CA HIS A 187 -7.94 -1.60 12.35
C HIS A 187 -7.35 -2.49 11.28
N VAL A 188 -6.04 -2.69 11.35
CA VAL A 188 -5.29 -3.67 10.58
C VAL A 188 -4.63 -4.60 11.58
N THR A 189 -4.99 -5.88 11.55
CA THR A 189 -4.44 -6.91 12.44
C THR A 189 -3.86 -8.03 11.59
N GLY A 190 -2.73 -8.58 11.97
CA GLY A 190 -2.13 -9.69 11.25
C GLY A 190 -0.99 -10.32 12.02
N SER A 191 -0.38 -11.34 11.45
CA SER A 191 0.70 -12.08 12.11
C SER A 191 1.91 -12.32 11.22
N PHE A 192 3.05 -12.54 11.88
CA PHE A 192 4.29 -13.00 11.26
C PHE A 192 4.66 -14.41 11.72
N ASP A 193 5.19 -15.21 10.79
CA ASP A 193 5.85 -16.49 11.07
C ASP A 193 7.38 -16.37 10.83
N ASN A 194 8.11 -16.06 11.90
CA ASN A 194 9.58 -16.06 11.96
C ASN A 194 10.15 -17.42 12.43
N SER A 195 9.38 -18.51 12.36
CA SER A 195 9.88 -19.84 12.69
C SER A 195 10.69 -20.45 11.55
N GLU A 196 11.36 -21.56 11.85
CA GLU A 196 12.04 -22.42 10.87
C GLU A 196 11.09 -23.15 9.90
N TYR A 197 9.78 -23.13 10.17
CA TYR A 197 8.78 -23.81 9.36
C TYR A 197 8.26 -22.95 8.20
N ASN A 198 8.53 -21.64 8.20
CA ASN A 198 8.20 -20.76 7.10
C ASN A 198 9.28 -20.88 6.00
N PRO A 199 8.98 -21.49 4.84
CA PRO A 199 9.97 -21.68 3.79
C PRO A 199 10.45 -20.38 3.15
N ALA A 200 9.73 -19.27 3.31
CA ALA A 200 10.15 -17.96 2.84
C ALA A 200 11.11 -17.26 3.83
N ASN A 201 11.21 -17.72 5.08
CA ASN A 201 12.05 -17.09 6.10
C ASN A 201 13.54 -17.41 5.86
N PRO A 202 14.38 -16.41 5.52
CA PRO A 202 15.80 -16.65 5.22
C PRO A 202 16.64 -16.95 6.47
N ASP A 203 16.22 -16.48 7.65
CA ASP A 203 16.95 -16.66 8.90
C ASP A 203 16.00 -16.48 10.10
N PRO A 204 15.51 -17.58 10.70
CA PRO A 204 14.60 -17.53 11.85
C PRO A 204 15.30 -17.12 13.16
N SER A 205 16.64 -17.10 13.19
CA SER A 205 17.39 -16.76 14.41
C SER A 205 17.45 -15.26 14.68
N LYS A 206 17.09 -14.43 13.69
CA LYS A 206 17.12 -12.98 13.79
C LYS A 206 15.86 -12.44 14.44
N GLU A 207 16.06 -11.47 15.32
CA GLU A 207 15.01 -10.54 15.70
C GLU A 207 14.84 -9.48 14.59
N LEU A 208 13.60 -9.11 14.30
CA LEU A 208 13.27 -8.28 13.15
C LEU A 208 12.43 -7.07 13.53
N THR A 209 12.67 -5.98 12.82
CA THR A 209 11.92 -4.73 12.92
C THR A 209 11.54 -4.26 11.52
N PHE A 210 10.88 -3.10 11.43
CA PHE A 210 10.63 -2.44 10.16
C PHE A 210 11.93 -2.24 9.37
N GLY A 211 11.90 -2.52 8.06
CA GLY A 211 12.98 -2.23 7.13
C GLY A 211 12.51 -2.32 5.68
N LEU A 212 13.31 -1.74 4.77
CA LEU A 212 12.94 -1.63 3.35
C LEU A 212 13.25 -2.90 2.55
N GLN A 213 14.12 -3.76 3.06
CA GLN A 213 14.57 -4.95 2.35
C GLN A 213 13.65 -6.13 2.66
N SER A 214 13.45 -7.04 1.70
CA SER A 214 12.55 -8.18 1.88
C SER A 214 12.97 -9.14 3.01
N TRP A 215 14.24 -9.12 3.43
CA TRP A 215 14.72 -9.88 4.59
C TRP A 215 14.47 -9.18 5.94
N ASP A 216 14.24 -7.87 5.93
CA ASP A 216 13.60 -7.14 7.03
C ASP A 216 12.07 -7.37 6.96
N GLU A 217 11.25 -6.60 7.67
CA GLU A 217 9.79 -6.72 7.59
C GLU A 217 9.07 -5.39 7.42
N MET A 218 7.82 -5.48 6.94
CA MET A 218 6.84 -4.39 6.94
C MET A 218 5.49 -4.92 7.44
N PHE A 219 4.69 -4.04 8.05
CA PHE A 219 3.30 -4.30 8.41
C PHE A 219 2.45 -3.11 7.99
N ILE A 220 1.86 -3.17 6.80
CA ILE A 220 1.09 -2.06 6.25
C ILE A 220 -0.21 -2.59 5.65
N GLY A 221 -1.32 -2.05 6.14
CA GLY A 221 -2.60 -2.17 5.45
C GLY A 221 -2.94 -0.86 4.74
N TYR A 222 -3.03 -0.89 3.42
CA TYR A 222 -3.44 0.28 2.64
C TYR A 222 -4.95 0.33 2.46
N TRP A 223 -5.51 1.50 2.66
CA TRP A 223 -6.92 1.82 2.46
C TRP A 223 -7.04 2.82 1.31
N THR A 224 -7.68 2.42 0.21
CA THR A 224 -8.00 3.31 -0.90
C THR A 224 -9.36 3.92 -0.65
N TYR A 225 -9.44 5.26 -0.70
CA TYR A 225 -10.64 5.99 -0.30
C TYR A 225 -10.73 7.36 -0.96
N HIS A 226 -11.90 7.99 -0.89
CA HIS A 226 -12.08 9.43 -1.13
C HIS A 226 -12.96 10.05 -0.03
N ALA A 227 -12.97 11.38 0.07
CA ALA A 227 -13.92 12.07 0.94
C ALA A 227 -15.36 11.83 0.43
N ALA A 228 -16.31 11.67 1.36
CA ALA A 228 -17.71 11.41 1.00
C ALA A 228 -18.37 12.63 0.32
N GLU A 229 -18.07 13.83 0.81
CA GLU A 229 -18.44 15.06 0.11
C GLU A 229 -17.45 15.32 -1.04
N PRO A 230 -17.92 15.81 -2.20
CA PRO A 230 -17.06 16.22 -3.30
C PRO A 230 -16.06 17.30 -2.88
N ASN A 231 -14.85 17.24 -3.44
CA ASN A 231 -13.75 18.17 -3.13
C ASN A 231 -13.60 19.32 -4.15
N ASN A 232 -14.56 19.45 -5.08
CA ASN A 232 -14.54 20.45 -6.16
C ASN A 232 -14.93 21.86 -5.72
#